data_AF-A0A261XST7-F1
#
_entry.id   AF-A0A261XST7-F1
#
_cell.length_a   1.000
_cell.length_b   1.000
_cell.length_c   1.000
_cell.angle_alpha   90.00
_cell.angle_beta   90.00
_cell.angle_gamma   90.00
#
_symmetry.space_group_name_H-M   'P 1'
#
loop_
_entity.id
_entity.type
_entity.pdbx_description
1 polymer ?
#
loop_
_entity_poly.entity_id
_entity_poly.type
_entity_poly.pdbx_seq_one_letter_code
_entity_poly.pdbx_strand_id
1 'polypeptide(L)'
;MSTIIGERGSVETARDMHGFAARFYTDEGNFDIVGINGPVFFINDGILFPDVIHALKPQPNNAIPQATTAHDTAWDFFSQESSSLNLVMLIMAGYGMPRSFRHMDSWGSLQGKVSLLWEEAQKAAGKNADYYRQDLYNAIAAGVYPEWELGVQIMDESDQLAYGFDLLDPTKFVPEELVPITPIGKLTLNRNVANYFAETEQVAFQPGHVVRGIDFSDDPLLQGRLFSYLDTQVNRYGGPNFEQAPINRPRVPVHNNNRDGAAQQFIPTNIAAYSPNTMNYGSAPNRYVSGYLTRQLSPTFADHWSQARMVWNSLSPAEQQIAVNAIRFETSHITSQIIRQNVITQLNMIDNNLAMRVAQVLVDVTVPPPNPTYYNNNVTCGLSVFSGVPTIVGLNFGILASVYSQESMTQAAALAKQFSELGLFVNVVAETLMPGVNLTYSAADAVDFDGVVIASGAENTFFNGTSPLYPLGRPLEIVKNAYQWGKPVGAVGSATNVFSFAGIMTTPGVYLTNDTATLTGDFKAGLMQFKFLDRFPLDPIAYNSSMPSSTGMWHKHGKSASNGNGNDNWQGN
;
A
#
# COMPACT_ATOMS: atom_id res chain seq x y z
N MET A 1 0.65 -4.99 10.74
CA MET A 1 0.36 -4.08 9.62
C MET A 1 -0.29 -2.83 10.17
N SER A 2 -0.12 -1.67 9.53
CA SER A 2 -0.60 -0.39 10.05
C SER A 2 -0.67 0.67 8.95
N THR A 3 -1.32 1.81 9.19
CA THR A 3 -0.99 3.10 8.56
C THR A 3 0.26 3.69 9.25
N ILE A 4 0.70 4.89 8.87
CA ILE A 4 1.87 5.59 9.42
C ILE A 4 1.49 6.85 10.20
N ILE A 5 0.77 7.79 9.57
CA ILE A 5 0.62 9.16 10.11
C ILE A 5 -0.51 9.28 11.13
N GLY A 6 -1.57 8.50 10.96
CA GLY A 6 -2.76 8.54 11.80
C GLY A 6 -2.51 8.05 13.22
N GLU A 7 -3.13 8.69 14.20
CA GLU A 7 -3.10 8.21 15.59
C GLU A 7 -3.95 6.94 15.74
N ARG A 8 -3.82 6.25 16.89
CA ARG A 8 -4.69 5.11 17.22
C ARG A 8 -6.16 5.57 17.26
N GLY A 9 -7.03 4.84 16.55
CA GLY A 9 -8.43 5.21 16.37
C GLY A 9 -8.71 6.10 15.15
N SER A 10 -7.68 6.44 14.37
CA SER A 10 -7.87 6.96 13.01
C SER A 10 -8.43 5.88 12.06
N VAL A 11 -8.78 6.29 10.86
CA VAL A 11 -9.40 5.43 9.85
C VAL A 11 -8.35 4.63 9.09
N GLU A 12 -8.62 3.35 8.87
CA GLU A 12 -7.67 2.46 8.20
C GLU A 12 -7.54 2.75 6.70
N THR A 13 -8.60 3.22 6.04
CA THR A 13 -8.62 3.56 4.60
C THR A 13 -8.13 4.99 4.31
N ALA A 14 -7.38 5.61 5.21
CA ALA A 14 -6.68 6.87 4.93
C ALA A 14 -5.68 6.66 3.78
N ARG A 15 -5.48 7.70 2.94
CA ARG A 15 -4.40 7.66 1.95
C ARG A 15 -3.07 7.81 2.66
N ASP A 16 -2.34 6.71 2.79
CA ASP A 16 -1.07 6.65 3.52
C ASP A 16 -0.24 5.47 3.04
N MET A 17 1.07 5.49 3.27
CA MET A 17 1.82 4.23 3.20
C MET A 17 1.42 3.32 4.37
N HIS A 18 1.63 2.03 4.19
CA HIS A 18 1.22 1.02 5.15
C HIS A 18 2.43 0.24 5.65
N GLY A 19 2.54 0.10 6.98
CA GLY A 19 3.55 -0.75 7.60
C GLY A 19 3.26 -2.24 7.37
N PHE A 20 4.30 -2.99 7.04
CA PHE A 20 4.30 -4.45 7.01
C PHE A 20 5.49 -4.95 7.84
N ALA A 21 5.24 -5.23 9.12
CA ALA A 21 6.24 -5.75 10.04
C ALA A 21 5.97 -7.23 10.33
N ALA A 22 7.01 -8.06 10.20
CA ALA A 22 6.95 -9.49 10.44
C ALA A 22 8.09 -9.92 11.36
N ARG A 23 7.75 -10.75 12.36
CA ARG A 23 8.69 -11.36 13.31
C ARG A 23 8.78 -12.85 13.05
N PHE A 24 9.99 -13.31 12.82
CA PHE A 24 10.34 -14.72 12.78
C PHE A 24 10.92 -15.09 14.13
N TYR A 25 10.21 -15.96 14.86
CA TYR A 25 10.75 -16.59 16.06
C TYR A 25 11.62 -17.77 15.64
N THR A 26 12.88 -17.49 15.28
CA THR A 26 13.81 -18.54 14.85
C THR A 26 14.35 -19.31 16.06
N ASP A 27 15.07 -20.38 15.78
CA ASP A 27 15.82 -21.17 16.76
C ASP A 27 17.16 -20.54 17.17
N GLU A 28 17.47 -19.34 16.67
CA GLU A 28 18.70 -18.57 16.97
C GLU A 28 18.40 -17.12 17.40
N GLY A 29 17.13 -16.81 17.73
CA GLY A 29 16.68 -15.50 18.18
C GLY A 29 15.45 -14.99 17.43
N ASN A 30 14.98 -13.81 17.79
CA ASN A 30 13.96 -13.14 16.98
C ASN A 30 14.65 -12.45 15.79
N PHE A 31 14.08 -12.59 14.61
CA PHE A 31 14.44 -11.82 13.42
C PHE A 31 13.23 -11.02 12.96
N ASP A 32 13.36 -9.70 12.87
CA ASP A 32 12.27 -8.82 12.44
C ASP A 32 12.59 -8.17 11.09
N ILE A 33 11.68 -8.30 10.14
CA ILE A 33 11.66 -7.50 8.92
C ILE A 33 10.58 -6.43 9.10
N VAL A 34 11.00 -5.17 9.24
CA VAL A 34 10.11 -4.03 9.50
C VAL A 34 10.00 -3.18 8.24
N GLY A 35 9.14 -3.61 7.32
CA GLY A 35 8.93 -2.98 6.02
C GLY A 35 7.68 -2.11 5.95
N ILE A 36 7.42 -1.62 4.75
CA ILE A 36 6.19 -0.93 4.33
C ILE A 36 5.66 -1.58 3.05
N ASN A 37 4.48 -1.17 2.59
CA ASN A 37 3.84 -1.76 1.42
C ASN A 37 4.36 -1.25 0.06
N GLY A 38 5.51 -0.58 0.05
CA GLY A 38 6.18 -0.06 -1.14
C GLY A 38 7.69 -0.21 -1.02
N PRO A 39 8.44 -0.09 -2.12
CA PRO A 39 9.85 -0.48 -2.15
C PRO A 39 10.83 0.64 -1.76
N VAL A 40 10.36 1.85 -1.45
CA VAL A 40 11.19 3.04 -1.17
C VAL A 40 10.63 3.86 0.00
N PHE A 41 11.46 4.71 0.61
CA PHE A 41 11.08 5.61 1.69
C PHE A 41 11.09 7.10 1.27
N PHE A 42 10.54 7.98 2.12
CA PHE A 42 10.45 9.42 1.84
C PHE A 42 11.78 10.18 1.93
N ILE A 43 12.72 9.68 2.72
CA ILE A 43 13.95 10.40 3.10
C ILE A 43 15.12 9.43 3.03
N ASN A 44 16.32 9.98 2.89
CA ASN A 44 17.55 9.21 2.73
C ASN A 44 18.45 9.13 3.98
N ASP A 45 18.09 9.83 5.05
CA ASP A 45 18.84 9.83 6.32
C ASP A 45 17.87 9.78 7.51
N GLY A 46 18.16 8.91 8.48
CA GLY A 46 17.32 8.73 9.67
C GLY A 46 17.22 9.96 10.55
N ILE A 47 18.15 10.92 10.45
CA ILE A 47 18.09 12.17 11.21
C ILE A 47 16.91 13.06 10.80
N LEU A 48 16.42 12.93 9.55
CA LEU A 48 15.28 13.70 9.03
C LEU A 48 13.93 13.09 9.42
N PHE A 49 13.92 11.94 10.11
CA PHE A 49 12.68 11.24 10.44
C PHE A 49 11.72 12.08 11.31
N PRO A 50 12.16 12.86 12.31
CA PRO A 50 11.28 13.78 13.02
C PRO A 50 10.70 14.86 12.10
N ASP A 51 11.49 15.42 11.17
CA ASP A 51 11.04 16.49 10.28
C ASP A 51 9.92 16.01 9.34
N VAL A 52 10.13 14.87 8.67
CA VAL A 52 9.12 14.28 7.78
C VAL A 52 7.85 13.95 8.56
N ILE A 53 7.96 13.28 9.71
CA ILE A 53 6.81 12.89 10.52
C ILE A 53 6.06 14.11 11.09
N HIS A 54 6.75 15.15 11.56
CA HIS A 54 6.10 16.38 11.99
C HIS A 54 5.38 17.09 10.85
N ALA A 55 5.95 17.07 9.64
CA ALA A 55 5.35 17.70 8.47
C ALA A 55 4.07 17.00 8.02
N LEU A 56 4.02 15.65 8.06
CA LEU A 56 2.84 14.86 7.64
C LEU A 56 1.76 14.72 8.72
N LYS A 57 2.13 14.86 10.00
CA LYS A 57 1.19 14.76 11.12
C LYS A 57 0.32 16.03 11.25
N PRO A 58 -0.76 15.98 12.04
CA PRO A 58 -1.61 17.15 12.26
C PRO A 58 -0.81 18.36 12.76
N GLN A 59 -1.17 19.56 12.31
CA GLN A 59 -0.45 20.78 12.67
C GLN A 59 -0.47 21.00 14.19
N PRO A 60 0.66 21.38 14.82
CA PRO A 60 0.79 21.33 16.28
C PRO A 60 -0.04 22.40 17.01
N ASN A 61 -0.49 23.44 16.32
CA ASN A 61 -1.31 24.51 16.90
C ASN A 61 -2.76 24.08 17.15
N ASN A 62 -3.31 23.16 16.34
CA ASN A 62 -4.73 22.78 16.39
C ASN A 62 -4.99 21.27 16.27
N ALA A 63 -3.95 20.46 16.04
CA ALA A 63 -4.02 19.03 15.77
C ALA A 63 -4.93 18.67 14.57
N ILE A 64 -4.89 19.47 13.50
CA ILE A 64 -5.64 19.26 12.25
C ILE A 64 -4.68 19.29 11.05
N PRO A 65 -4.90 18.46 10.00
CA PRO A 65 -5.92 17.40 9.89
C PRO A 65 -5.42 16.02 10.36
N GLN A 66 -6.34 15.12 10.71
CA GLN A 66 -6.01 13.75 11.11
C GLN A 66 -5.85 12.85 9.89
N ALA A 67 -4.79 12.02 9.89
CA ALA A 67 -4.57 10.93 8.93
C ALA A 67 -4.69 11.34 7.44
N THR A 68 -4.12 12.48 7.06
CA THR A 68 -4.04 12.90 5.65
C THR A 68 -2.86 13.85 5.45
N THR A 69 -2.26 13.81 4.26
CA THR A 69 -1.24 14.78 3.81
C THR A 69 -1.82 15.98 3.08
N ALA A 70 -3.15 16.11 3.01
CA ALA A 70 -3.84 17.22 2.34
C ALA A 70 -3.81 18.54 3.16
N HIS A 71 -2.62 19.03 3.49
CA HIS A 71 -2.39 20.28 4.20
C HIS A 71 -1.03 20.90 3.87
N ASP A 72 -0.88 22.20 4.17
CA ASP A 72 0.31 22.98 3.82
C ASP A 72 1.63 22.33 4.27
N THR A 73 1.77 21.91 5.53
CA THR A 73 3.07 21.43 6.06
C THR A 73 3.60 20.18 5.37
N ALA A 74 2.72 19.24 4.99
CA ALA A 74 3.12 18.03 4.29
C ALA A 74 3.66 18.35 2.89
N TRP A 75 2.91 19.16 2.14
CA TRP A 75 3.32 19.54 0.78
C TRP A 75 4.42 20.59 0.73
N ASP A 76 4.61 21.38 1.80
CA ASP A 76 5.81 22.19 1.97
C ASP A 76 7.03 21.28 2.02
N PHE A 77 7.03 20.31 2.94
CA PHE A 77 8.11 19.33 3.08
C PHE A 77 8.39 18.60 1.76
N PHE A 78 7.38 18.04 1.11
CA PHE A 78 7.58 17.35 -0.18
C PHE A 78 8.14 18.25 -1.29
N SER A 79 7.87 19.56 -1.23
CA SER A 79 8.38 20.51 -2.21
C SER A 79 9.81 20.98 -1.92
N GLN A 80 10.22 20.98 -0.65
CA GLN A 80 11.56 21.36 -0.18
C GLN A 80 12.53 20.18 -0.13
N GLU A 81 12.04 18.98 0.19
CA GLU A 81 12.81 17.74 0.33
C GLU A 81 12.44 16.79 -0.80
N SER A 82 13.01 17.03 -1.99
CA SER A 82 12.64 16.30 -3.22
C SER A 82 12.89 14.79 -3.17
N SER A 83 13.70 14.31 -2.22
CA SER A 83 13.93 12.88 -2.00
C SER A 83 12.62 12.10 -1.73
N SER A 84 11.57 12.79 -1.27
CA SER A 84 10.25 12.21 -0.98
C SER A 84 9.42 11.85 -2.21
N LEU A 85 9.73 12.43 -3.38
CA LEU A 85 8.83 12.44 -4.53
C LEU A 85 8.58 11.04 -5.11
N ASN A 86 9.55 10.13 -5.03
CA ASN A 86 9.36 8.76 -5.52
C ASN A 86 8.25 8.02 -4.75
N LEU A 87 8.31 8.08 -3.42
CA LEU A 87 7.29 7.47 -2.58
C LEU A 87 5.94 8.20 -2.69
N VAL A 88 5.94 9.54 -2.77
CA VAL A 88 4.71 10.32 -2.99
C VAL A 88 4.01 9.86 -4.28
N MET A 89 4.74 9.65 -5.38
CA MET A 89 4.13 9.17 -6.63
C MET A 89 3.47 7.80 -6.46
N LEU A 90 4.07 6.86 -5.72
CA LEU A 90 3.47 5.55 -5.43
C LEU A 90 2.18 5.69 -4.61
N ILE A 91 2.19 6.48 -3.54
CA ILE A 91 1.02 6.72 -2.67
C ILE A 91 -0.14 7.28 -3.50
N MET A 92 0.15 8.27 -4.34
CA MET A 92 -0.86 8.93 -5.18
C MET A 92 -1.38 7.99 -6.27
N ALA A 93 -0.57 7.06 -6.75
CA ALA A 93 -0.92 6.05 -7.77
C ALA A 93 -1.76 4.86 -7.26
N GLY A 94 -2.03 4.78 -5.95
CA GLY A 94 -2.96 3.79 -5.39
C GLY A 94 -2.36 2.91 -4.30
N TYR A 95 -1.04 2.90 -4.10
CA TYR A 95 -0.40 2.22 -2.95
C TYR A 95 -0.90 2.77 -1.61
N GLY A 96 -1.37 4.03 -1.63
CA GLY A 96 -1.87 4.72 -0.46
C GLY A 96 -3.18 4.17 0.10
N MET A 97 -3.91 3.33 -0.64
CA MET A 97 -5.28 2.93 -0.28
C MET A 97 -5.56 1.49 -0.71
N PRO A 98 -4.81 0.50 -0.19
CA PRO A 98 -5.01 -0.90 -0.56
C PRO A 98 -6.44 -1.34 -0.25
N ARG A 99 -6.95 -2.37 -0.92
CA ARG A 99 -8.28 -2.92 -0.61
C ARG A 99 -8.32 -3.55 0.78
N SER A 100 -7.25 -4.23 1.16
CA SER A 100 -7.05 -4.70 2.52
C SER A 100 -5.59 -5.01 2.75
N PHE A 101 -5.23 -5.29 4.01
CA PHE A 101 -3.88 -5.76 4.32
C PHE A 101 -3.47 -7.01 3.54
N ARG A 102 -4.43 -7.86 3.14
CA ARG A 102 -4.17 -9.07 2.33
C ARG A 102 -3.76 -8.75 0.90
N HIS A 103 -4.15 -7.58 0.39
CA HIS A 103 -4.00 -7.16 -1.00
C HIS A 103 -2.98 -6.03 -1.19
N MET A 104 -2.12 -5.81 -0.21
CA MET A 104 -0.95 -4.95 -0.36
C MET A 104 0.31 -5.79 -0.54
N ASP A 105 1.22 -5.30 -1.37
CA ASP A 105 2.55 -5.89 -1.49
C ASP A 105 3.42 -5.47 -0.32
N SER A 106 4.36 -6.31 0.03
CA SER A 106 5.58 -5.96 0.77
C SER A 106 6.54 -7.13 0.58
N TRP A 107 5.95 -8.32 0.62
CA TRP A 107 6.39 -9.58 0.00
C TRP A 107 5.33 -9.97 -1.03
N GLY A 108 5.64 -10.81 -2.02
CA GLY A 108 4.72 -11.10 -3.12
C GLY A 108 3.38 -11.69 -2.65
N SER A 109 2.32 -10.87 -2.58
CA SER A 109 1.00 -11.29 -2.09
C SER A 109 0.35 -12.30 -3.03
N LEU A 110 -0.06 -13.46 -2.50
CA LEU A 110 -0.78 -14.49 -3.26
C LEU A 110 -2.26 -14.17 -3.46
N GLN A 111 -2.76 -13.10 -2.82
CA GLN A 111 -4.12 -12.57 -3.04
C GLN A 111 -4.14 -11.49 -4.14
N GLY A 112 -2.98 -11.06 -4.62
CA GLY A 112 -2.83 -9.98 -5.61
C GLY A 112 -2.88 -8.57 -5.02
N LYS A 113 -2.47 -7.60 -5.83
CA LYS A 113 -2.42 -6.19 -5.46
C LYS A 113 -3.62 -5.46 -6.01
N VAL A 114 -4.46 -4.95 -5.13
CA VAL A 114 -5.61 -4.15 -5.52
C VAL A 114 -5.89 -3.04 -4.52
N SER A 115 -6.35 -1.91 -5.05
CA SER A 115 -6.61 -0.68 -4.27
C SER A 115 -8.05 -0.19 -4.41
N LEU A 116 -8.49 0.54 -3.39
CA LEU A 116 -9.70 1.35 -3.43
C LEU A 116 -9.49 2.59 -4.31
N LEU A 117 -10.58 3.19 -4.76
CA LEU A 117 -10.56 4.55 -5.31
C LEU A 117 -10.73 5.59 -4.20
N TRP A 118 -10.43 6.86 -4.48
CA TRP A 118 -10.33 7.86 -3.41
C TRP A 118 -11.66 8.11 -2.70
N GLU A 119 -12.69 8.38 -3.48
CA GLU A 119 -14.05 8.61 -2.99
C GLU A 119 -14.62 7.38 -2.26
N GLU A 120 -14.23 6.17 -2.68
CA GLU A 120 -14.57 4.92 -2.01
C GLU A 120 -13.86 4.80 -0.66
N ALA A 121 -12.55 5.08 -0.62
CA ALA A 121 -11.75 5.05 0.60
C ALA A 121 -12.23 6.08 1.64
N GLN A 122 -12.63 7.28 1.20
CA GLN A 122 -13.25 8.29 2.06
C GLN A 122 -14.61 7.84 2.61
N LYS A 123 -15.45 7.20 1.79
CA LYS A 123 -16.72 6.64 2.27
C LYS A 123 -16.48 5.49 3.25
N ALA A 124 -15.52 4.61 2.97
CA ALA A 124 -15.16 3.49 3.83
C ALA A 124 -14.69 3.99 5.19
N ALA A 125 -13.86 5.03 5.22
CA ALA A 125 -13.38 5.67 6.44
C ALA A 125 -14.54 6.12 7.36
N GLY A 126 -15.61 6.68 6.78
CA GLY A 126 -16.78 7.12 7.54
C GLY A 126 -17.76 6.00 7.92
N LYS A 127 -17.80 4.90 7.16
CA LYS A 127 -18.74 3.78 7.36
C LYS A 127 -18.17 2.70 8.26
N ASN A 128 -16.89 2.43 8.15
CA ASN A 128 -16.18 1.40 8.89
C ASN A 128 -14.70 1.80 9.02
N ALA A 129 -14.35 2.46 10.14
CA ALA A 129 -12.97 2.83 10.42
C ALA A 129 -12.05 1.60 10.66
N ASP A 130 -12.63 0.42 10.88
CA ASP A 130 -11.95 -0.85 11.16
C ASP A 130 -11.88 -1.77 9.91
N TYR A 131 -12.03 -1.20 8.71
CA TYR A 131 -12.19 -1.92 7.44
C TYR A 131 -11.11 -2.98 7.16
N TYR A 132 -9.82 -2.66 7.32
CA TYR A 132 -8.72 -3.57 7.06
C TYR A 132 -8.51 -4.60 8.15
N ARG A 133 -8.59 -4.21 9.44
CA ARG A 133 -8.44 -5.17 10.54
C ARG A 133 -9.60 -6.16 10.58
N GLN A 134 -10.82 -5.71 10.26
CA GLN A 134 -11.99 -6.57 10.18
C GLN A 134 -11.86 -7.56 9.02
N ASP A 135 -11.39 -7.12 7.85
CA ASP A 135 -11.10 -8.00 6.69
C ASP A 135 -10.09 -9.09 7.07
N LEU A 136 -8.95 -8.72 7.65
CA LEU A 136 -7.91 -9.68 8.05
C LEU A 136 -8.42 -10.66 9.12
N TYR A 137 -9.09 -10.15 10.15
CA TYR A 137 -9.62 -10.96 11.24
C TYR A 137 -10.64 -11.99 10.72
N ASN A 138 -11.58 -11.54 9.88
CA ASN A 138 -12.63 -12.39 9.33
C ASN A 138 -12.07 -13.45 8.38
N ALA A 139 -11.11 -13.08 7.52
CA ALA A 139 -10.46 -14.00 6.61
C ALA A 139 -9.80 -15.16 7.39
N ILE A 140 -9.02 -14.84 8.42
CA ILE A 140 -8.38 -15.84 9.28
C ILE A 140 -9.41 -16.69 10.03
N ALA A 141 -10.45 -16.07 10.60
CA ALA A 141 -11.50 -16.79 11.32
C ALA A 141 -12.30 -17.75 10.41
N ALA A 142 -12.44 -17.41 9.13
CA ALA A 142 -13.10 -18.24 8.12
C ALA A 142 -12.19 -19.31 7.49
N GLY A 143 -10.92 -19.40 7.91
CA GLY A 143 -9.94 -20.32 7.31
C GLY A 143 -9.42 -19.87 5.94
N VAL A 144 -9.72 -18.64 5.52
CA VAL A 144 -9.18 -18.00 4.31
C VAL A 144 -7.87 -17.31 4.70
N TYR A 145 -6.84 -18.10 4.92
CA TYR A 145 -5.54 -17.60 5.38
C TYR A 145 -4.83 -16.79 4.29
N PRO A 146 -4.48 -15.52 4.53
CA PRO A 146 -3.68 -14.79 3.56
C PRO A 146 -2.23 -15.26 3.56
N GLU A 147 -1.67 -15.28 2.36
CA GLU A 147 -0.33 -15.76 2.09
C GLU A 147 0.50 -14.75 1.30
N TRP A 148 1.81 -14.76 1.54
CA TRP A 148 2.81 -13.99 0.82
C TRP A 148 4.04 -14.83 0.57
N GLU A 149 4.64 -14.71 -0.62
CA GLU A 149 5.93 -15.30 -0.95
C GLU A 149 7.05 -14.30 -0.62
N LEU A 150 7.87 -14.64 0.38
CA LEU A 150 9.10 -13.91 0.68
C LEU A 150 10.10 -14.15 -0.44
N GLY A 151 10.50 -13.09 -1.12
CA GLY A 151 11.54 -13.11 -2.14
C GLY A 151 12.61 -12.06 -1.91
N VAL A 152 13.77 -12.26 -2.50
CA VAL A 152 14.93 -11.35 -2.39
C VAL A 152 15.57 -11.09 -3.75
N GLN A 153 15.99 -9.86 -3.99
CA GLN A 153 16.86 -9.51 -5.11
C GLN A 153 18.32 -9.71 -4.65
N ILE A 154 19.04 -10.62 -5.30
CA ILE A 154 20.40 -11.00 -4.92
C ILE A 154 21.38 -10.25 -5.83
N MET A 155 22.29 -9.50 -5.22
CA MET A 155 23.28 -8.65 -5.89
C MET A 155 24.66 -8.87 -5.26
N ASP A 156 25.72 -8.63 -6.04
CA ASP A 156 27.09 -8.66 -5.50
C ASP A 156 27.42 -7.31 -4.84
N GLU A 157 28.30 -7.29 -3.84
CA GLU A 157 28.80 -6.05 -3.21
C GLU A 157 29.35 -5.05 -4.24
N SER A 158 29.93 -5.55 -5.34
CA SER A 158 30.45 -4.72 -6.43
C SER A 158 29.36 -3.99 -7.24
N ASP A 159 28.09 -4.37 -7.07
CA ASP A 159 26.95 -3.79 -7.79
C ASP A 159 26.35 -2.56 -7.09
N GLN A 160 26.88 -2.14 -5.94
CA GLN A 160 26.35 -1.00 -5.16
C GLN A 160 26.02 0.24 -6.01
N LEU A 161 26.85 0.55 -7.01
CA LEU A 161 26.67 1.70 -7.93
C LEU A 161 26.42 1.28 -9.39
N ALA A 162 26.21 -0.02 -9.66
CA ALA A 162 26.21 -0.55 -11.03
C ALA A 162 24.93 -0.24 -11.82
N TYR A 163 23.83 0.09 -11.15
CA TYR A 163 22.50 0.25 -11.75
C TYR A 163 22.13 1.71 -12.05
N GLY A 164 23.07 2.65 -11.89
CA GLY A 164 22.83 4.08 -12.14
C GLY A 164 22.24 4.83 -10.95
N PHE A 165 22.13 4.18 -9.79
CA PHE A 165 21.80 4.75 -8.49
C PHE A 165 22.56 3.97 -7.40
N ASP A 166 22.56 4.48 -6.18
CA ASP A 166 23.21 3.83 -5.04
C ASP A 166 22.26 2.84 -4.34
N LEU A 167 22.69 1.60 -4.14
CA LEU A 167 21.91 0.61 -3.38
C LEU A 167 21.76 0.98 -1.89
N LEU A 168 22.54 1.95 -1.39
CA LEU A 168 22.38 2.50 -0.04
C LEU A 168 21.32 3.61 0.04
N ASP A 169 20.77 4.07 -1.09
CA ASP A 169 19.75 5.11 -1.13
C ASP A 169 18.34 4.49 -0.99
N PRO A 170 17.67 4.64 0.17
CA PRO A 170 16.36 4.04 0.41
C PRO A 170 15.24 4.71 -0.40
N THR A 171 15.53 5.79 -1.12
CA THR A 171 14.58 6.43 -2.05
C THR A 171 14.58 5.75 -3.43
N LYS A 172 15.38 4.70 -3.61
CA LYS A 172 15.54 3.96 -4.86
C LYS A 172 15.15 2.50 -4.68
N PHE A 173 14.41 1.95 -5.64
CA PHE A 173 14.17 0.52 -5.78
C PHE A 173 14.98 -0.04 -6.94
N VAL A 174 15.23 -1.36 -6.92
CA VAL A 174 15.87 -2.07 -8.04
C VAL A 174 14.77 -2.65 -8.94
N PRO A 175 14.63 -2.18 -10.20
CA PRO A 175 13.69 -2.77 -11.15
C PRO A 175 13.90 -4.29 -11.29
N GLU A 176 12.80 -5.05 -11.34
CA GLU A 176 12.85 -6.52 -11.44
C GLU A 176 13.50 -7.00 -12.75
N GLU A 177 13.50 -6.16 -13.79
CA GLU A 177 14.19 -6.42 -15.06
C GLU A 177 15.71 -6.41 -14.92
N LEU A 178 16.26 -5.72 -13.91
CA LEU A 178 17.70 -5.70 -13.63
C LEU A 178 18.11 -6.86 -12.74
N VAL A 179 17.32 -7.11 -11.69
CA VAL A 179 17.57 -8.18 -10.73
C VAL A 179 16.25 -8.87 -10.42
N PRO A 180 16.03 -10.13 -10.86
CA PRO A 180 14.79 -10.83 -10.59
C PRO A 180 14.67 -11.19 -9.11
N ILE A 181 13.43 -11.32 -8.65
CA ILE A 181 13.11 -11.78 -7.29
C ILE A 181 13.38 -13.29 -7.21
N THR A 182 14.23 -13.72 -6.27
CA THR A 182 14.44 -15.12 -5.91
C THR A 182 13.53 -15.50 -4.75
N PRO A 183 12.55 -16.40 -4.94
CA PRO A 183 11.69 -16.87 -3.84
C PRO A 183 12.48 -17.63 -2.77
N ILE A 184 12.24 -17.30 -1.51
CA ILE A 184 12.89 -17.90 -0.33
C ILE A 184 11.93 -18.74 0.49
N GLY A 185 10.67 -18.30 0.62
CA GLY A 185 9.69 -19.01 1.43
C GLY A 185 8.32 -18.37 1.41
N LYS A 186 7.40 -18.90 2.21
CA LYS A 186 6.01 -18.43 2.27
C LYS A 186 5.62 -18.07 3.70
N LEU A 187 5.00 -16.92 3.87
CA LEU A 187 4.33 -16.50 5.10
C LEU A 187 2.83 -16.75 4.95
N THR A 188 2.26 -17.52 5.87
CA THR A 188 0.80 -17.72 5.99
C THR A 188 0.34 -17.24 7.36
N LEU A 189 -0.58 -16.27 7.40
CA LEU A 189 -1.20 -15.84 8.66
C LEU A 189 -2.46 -16.68 8.93
N ASN A 190 -2.43 -17.53 9.95
CA ASN A 190 -3.47 -18.54 10.17
C ASN A 190 -4.12 -18.53 11.55
N ARG A 191 -3.80 -17.54 12.39
CA ARG A 191 -4.40 -17.42 13.72
C ARG A 191 -4.49 -15.97 14.14
N ASN A 192 -5.68 -15.58 14.61
CA ASN A 192 -5.90 -14.29 15.24
C ASN A 192 -5.32 -14.27 16.66
N VAL A 193 -4.99 -13.08 17.15
CA VAL A 193 -4.59 -12.85 18.54
C VAL A 193 -5.73 -13.19 19.50
N ALA A 194 -5.40 -13.67 20.70
CA ALA A 194 -6.37 -13.92 21.75
C ALA A 194 -6.73 -12.62 22.49
N ASN A 195 -5.77 -11.71 22.65
CA ASN A 195 -5.99 -10.38 23.21
C ASN A 195 -5.20 -9.32 22.43
N TYR A 196 -5.92 -8.38 21.81
CA TYR A 196 -5.32 -7.32 21.00
C TYR A 196 -4.26 -6.52 21.76
N PHE A 197 -4.53 -6.12 23.00
CA PHE A 197 -3.59 -5.30 23.76
C PHE A 197 -2.33 -6.08 24.17
N ALA A 198 -2.49 -7.32 24.62
CA ALA A 198 -1.39 -8.16 25.08
C ALA A 198 -0.44 -8.59 23.94
N GLU A 199 -0.97 -8.71 22.72
CA GLU A 199 -0.23 -9.24 21.58
C GLU A 199 0.04 -8.14 20.53
N THR A 200 -0.99 -7.54 19.94
CA THR A 200 -0.84 -6.55 18.87
C THR A 200 -0.35 -5.19 19.34
N GLU A 201 -0.90 -4.64 20.42
CA GLU A 201 -0.50 -3.30 20.89
C GLU A 201 0.89 -3.32 21.56
N GLN A 202 1.22 -4.45 22.19
CA GLN A 202 2.46 -4.62 22.94
C GLN A 202 3.62 -5.20 22.12
N VAL A 203 3.41 -5.74 20.92
CA VAL A 203 4.54 -6.18 20.10
C VAL A 203 5.49 -5.01 19.80
N ALA A 204 6.77 -5.22 20.07
CA ALA A 204 7.84 -4.25 19.93
C ALA A 204 8.81 -4.73 18.83
N PHE A 205 8.47 -4.47 17.56
CA PHE A 205 9.34 -4.78 16.43
C PHE A 205 10.61 -3.93 16.45
N GLN A 206 11.74 -4.46 15.98
CA GLN A 206 12.98 -3.69 15.82
C GLN A 206 13.79 -4.20 14.63
N PRO A 207 14.25 -3.34 13.69
CA PRO A 207 15.23 -3.76 12.67
C PRO A 207 16.54 -4.29 13.28
N GLY A 208 16.86 -3.89 14.51
CA GLY A 208 18.00 -4.42 15.27
C GLY A 208 17.82 -5.87 15.76
N HIS A 209 16.62 -6.45 15.67
CA HIS A 209 16.42 -7.89 15.85
C HIS A 209 16.91 -8.62 14.61
N VAL A 210 18.21 -8.88 14.59
CA VAL A 210 18.92 -9.56 13.52
C VAL A 210 19.50 -10.89 14.05
N VAL A 211 19.68 -11.85 13.15
CA VAL A 211 20.24 -13.17 13.44
C VAL A 211 21.49 -13.41 12.60
N ARG A 212 22.34 -14.34 13.04
CA ARG A 212 23.54 -14.74 12.30
C ARG A 212 23.16 -15.13 10.86
N GLY A 213 23.86 -14.55 9.89
CA GLY A 213 23.62 -14.76 8.46
C GLY A 213 22.98 -13.55 7.76
N ILE A 214 22.49 -12.58 8.53
CA ILE A 214 22.01 -11.28 8.05
C ILE A 214 22.86 -10.19 8.71
N ASP A 215 23.19 -9.13 7.97
CA ASP A 215 23.89 -7.94 8.45
C ASP A 215 23.29 -6.67 7.83
N PHE A 216 23.68 -5.51 8.34
CA PHE A 216 23.23 -4.21 7.88
C PHE A 216 24.17 -3.59 6.83
N SER A 217 23.62 -2.77 5.95
CA SER A 217 24.39 -1.89 5.05
C SER A 217 24.63 -0.51 5.66
N ASP A 218 25.37 0.35 4.96
CA ASP A 218 25.60 1.75 5.33
C ASP A 218 24.50 2.71 4.85
N ASP A 219 23.29 2.21 4.58
CA ASP A 219 22.09 3.02 4.35
C ASP A 219 21.85 3.95 5.58
N PRO A 220 21.96 5.28 5.42
CA PRO A 220 21.87 6.22 6.55
C PRO A 220 20.50 6.24 7.24
N LEU A 221 19.42 5.91 6.51
CA LEU A 221 18.09 5.75 7.10
C LEU A 221 18.03 4.51 7.99
N LEU A 222 18.52 3.37 7.49
CA LEU A 222 18.56 2.13 8.27
C LEU A 222 19.41 2.31 9.54
N GLN A 223 20.58 2.93 9.43
CA GLN A 223 21.47 3.18 10.57
C GLN A 223 20.77 3.95 11.70
N GLY A 224 20.02 5.01 11.37
CA GLY A 224 19.22 5.77 12.35
C GLY A 224 18.08 4.96 12.97
N ARG A 225 17.46 4.06 12.21
CA ARG A 225 16.37 3.19 12.70
C ARG A 225 16.85 2.19 13.75
N LEU A 226 18.08 1.69 13.67
CA LEU A 226 18.64 0.76 14.66
C LEU A 226 18.64 1.36 16.08
N PHE A 227 18.89 2.67 16.20
CA PHE A 227 18.77 3.40 17.46
C PHE A 227 17.31 3.57 17.88
N SER A 228 16.49 4.13 16.98
CA SER A 228 15.13 4.60 17.30
C SER A 228 14.21 3.50 17.84
N TYR A 229 14.24 2.32 17.21
CA TYR A 229 13.31 1.24 17.57
C TYR A 229 13.64 0.59 18.91
N LEU A 230 14.87 0.69 19.42
CA LEU A 230 15.20 0.25 20.77
C LEU A 230 14.77 1.30 21.79
N ASP A 231 15.12 2.56 21.55
CA ASP A 231 14.86 3.69 22.45
C ASP A 231 13.35 3.89 22.70
N THR A 232 12.55 3.89 21.64
CA THR A 232 11.11 4.18 21.73
C THR A 232 10.33 3.17 22.60
N GLN A 233 10.87 1.95 22.80
CA GLN A 233 10.21 0.97 23.66
C GLN A 233 10.28 1.36 25.13
N VAL A 234 11.30 2.10 25.56
CA VAL A 234 11.39 2.63 26.92
C VAL A 234 10.21 3.55 27.21
N ASN A 235 9.81 4.38 26.23
CA ASN A 235 8.61 5.21 26.32
C ASN A 235 7.34 4.35 26.33
N ARG A 236 7.17 3.44 25.35
CA ARG A 236 5.94 2.64 25.20
C ARG A 236 5.66 1.71 26.37
N TYR A 237 6.69 1.12 26.96
CA TYR A 237 6.58 0.18 28.09
C TYR A 237 6.82 0.82 29.46
N GLY A 238 7.32 2.06 29.50
CA GLY A 238 7.71 2.71 30.76
C GLY A 238 8.88 2.03 31.47
N GLY A 239 9.71 1.26 30.76
CA GLY A 239 10.83 0.53 31.35
C GLY A 239 11.62 -0.32 30.35
N PRO A 240 12.77 -0.88 30.77
CA PRO A 240 13.72 -1.55 29.88
C PRO A 240 13.41 -3.03 29.61
N ASN A 241 12.45 -3.64 30.35
CA ASN A 241 12.19 -5.07 30.30
C ASN A 241 11.09 -5.47 29.28
N PHE A 242 10.88 -4.68 28.23
CA PHE A 242 9.85 -4.91 27.21
C PHE A 242 10.02 -6.23 26.42
N GLU A 243 11.25 -6.72 26.28
CA GLU A 243 11.53 -8.03 25.65
C GLU A 243 11.05 -9.22 26.50
N GLN A 244 10.65 -8.99 27.75
CA GLN A 244 10.08 -10.02 28.62
C GLN A 244 8.57 -10.18 28.44
N ALA A 245 7.90 -9.24 27.75
CA ALA A 245 6.49 -9.39 27.42
C ALA A 245 6.27 -10.68 26.60
N PRO A 246 5.20 -11.47 26.84
CA PRO A 246 5.01 -12.76 26.19
C PRO A 246 5.11 -12.74 24.65
N ILE A 247 4.65 -11.67 24.00
CA ILE A 247 4.72 -11.49 22.55
C ILE A 247 6.10 -11.05 22.04
N ASN A 248 7.00 -10.59 22.92
CA ASN A 248 8.36 -10.21 22.53
C ASN A 248 9.40 -11.28 22.85
N ARG A 249 9.10 -12.15 23.81
CA ARG A 249 10.03 -13.21 24.23
C ARG A 249 10.46 -14.12 23.07
N PRO A 250 11.77 -14.39 22.92
CA PRO A 250 12.24 -15.36 21.95
C PRO A 250 11.82 -16.78 22.34
N ARG A 251 11.90 -17.70 21.37
CA ARG A 251 11.61 -19.13 21.57
C ARG A 251 12.87 -19.95 21.83
N VAL A 252 13.90 -19.28 22.33
CA VAL A 252 15.21 -19.83 22.70
C VAL A 252 15.59 -19.36 24.10
N PRO A 253 16.52 -20.03 24.79
CA PRO A 253 17.07 -19.55 26.06
C PRO A 253 17.72 -18.16 25.92
N VAL A 254 17.57 -17.32 26.94
CA VAL A 254 18.21 -15.99 27.01
C VAL A 254 19.26 -16.03 28.11
N HIS A 255 20.53 -15.81 27.74
CA HIS A 255 21.67 -15.81 28.66
C HIS A 255 22.53 -14.57 28.45
N ASN A 256 22.52 -13.66 29.43
CA ASN A 256 23.34 -12.45 29.43
C ASN A 256 23.54 -11.90 30.86
N ASN A 257 24.21 -10.76 30.95
CA ASN A 257 24.51 -10.06 32.21
C ASN A 257 23.57 -8.89 32.51
N ASN A 258 22.49 -8.70 31.74
CA ASN A 258 21.49 -7.66 32.06
C ASN A 258 20.77 -8.04 33.36
N ARG A 259 20.52 -7.05 34.23
CA ARG A 259 19.89 -7.21 35.56
C ARG A 259 18.92 -6.06 35.84
N ASP A 260 18.12 -6.26 36.88
CA ASP A 260 17.23 -5.26 37.46
C ASP A 260 16.24 -4.66 36.44
N GLY A 261 16.06 -3.34 36.44
CA GLY A 261 15.04 -2.65 35.67
C GLY A 261 13.63 -2.82 36.24
N ALA A 262 12.74 -1.85 35.95
CA ALA A 262 11.35 -1.93 36.38
C ALA A 262 10.67 -3.19 35.81
N ALA A 263 9.79 -3.81 36.62
CA ALA A 263 9.00 -4.98 36.25
C ALA A 263 9.82 -6.19 35.73
N GLN A 264 11.02 -6.41 36.29
CA GLN A 264 11.81 -7.62 36.06
C GLN A 264 10.99 -8.89 36.37
N GLN A 265 10.80 -9.76 35.38
CA GLN A 265 10.00 -10.98 35.51
C GLN A 265 10.86 -12.22 35.80
N PHE A 266 12.18 -12.15 35.59
CA PHE A 266 13.10 -13.24 35.88
C PHE A 266 13.76 -13.08 37.25
N ILE A 267 14.22 -14.20 37.81
CA ILE A 267 15.09 -14.24 38.99
C ILE A 267 16.43 -14.84 38.55
N PRO A 268 17.42 -14.02 38.14
CA PRO A 268 18.71 -14.51 37.68
C PRO A 268 19.49 -15.19 38.81
N THR A 269 19.90 -16.45 38.62
CA THR A 269 20.67 -17.20 39.62
C THR A 269 22.17 -16.95 39.53
N ASN A 270 22.68 -16.45 38.39
CA ASN A 270 24.08 -16.05 38.25
C ASN A 270 24.33 -14.73 38.99
N ILE A 271 25.11 -14.81 40.07
CA ILE A 271 25.53 -13.69 40.92
C ILE A 271 26.68 -12.87 40.33
N ALA A 272 27.37 -13.36 39.30
CA ALA A 272 28.49 -12.69 38.64
C ALA A 272 28.07 -12.16 37.26
N ALA A 273 27.34 -11.04 37.25
CA ALA A 273 26.80 -10.41 36.05
C ALA A 273 27.81 -9.47 35.33
N TYR A 274 29.01 -9.98 34.98
CA TYR A 274 30.04 -9.21 34.26
C TYR A 274 30.94 -10.09 33.36
N SER A 275 31.59 -9.46 32.36
CA SER A 275 32.53 -10.09 31.41
C SER A 275 33.72 -9.15 31.09
N PRO A 276 34.96 -9.65 30.84
CA PRO A 276 35.34 -11.05 30.93
C PRO A 276 35.33 -11.50 32.39
N ASN A 277 34.73 -12.66 32.62
CA ASN A 277 35.10 -13.54 33.71
C ASN A 277 35.98 -14.65 33.09
N THR A 278 36.48 -15.60 33.86
CA THR A 278 37.47 -16.58 33.37
C THR A 278 36.99 -17.54 32.27
N MET A 279 35.83 -17.31 31.63
CA MET A 279 35.19 -18.21 30.68
C MET A 279 34.60 -17.45 29.46
N ASN A 280 35.32 -17.54 28.34
CA ASN A 280 34.85 -17.43 26.93
C ASN A 280 34.78 -16.05 26.21
N TYR A 281 35.04 -16.09 24.89
CA TYR A 281 35.18 -14.97 23.94
C TYR A 281 34.51 -15.28 22.58
N GLY A 282 34.16 -14.23 21.82
CA GLY A 282 33.85 -14.32 20.39
C GLY A 282 33.66 -12.95 19.73
N SER A 283 34.04 -12.83 18.44
CA SER A 283 33.82 -11.66 17.56
C SER A 283 33.64 -12.11 16.10
N ALA A 284 33.17 -11.22 15.22
CA ALA A 284 33.05 -11.43 13.77
C ALA A 284 33.84 -10.35 12.98
N PRO A 285 34.58 -10.70 11.90
CA PRO A 285 35.38 -9.74 11.12
C PRO A 285 34.83 -9.39 9.72
N ASN A 286 35.33 -8.27 9.18
CA ASN A 286 35.38 -7.84 7.75
C ASN A 286 34.28 -6.90 7.19
N ARG A 287 34.01 -5.77 7.86
CA ARG A 287 33.57 -4.53 7.19
C ARG A 287 34.68 -3.47 7.30
N TYR A 288 34.97 -2.78 6.20
CA TYR A 288 36.03 -1.75 6.17
C TYR A 288 35.41 -0.37 6.03
N VAL A 289 35.79 0.55 6.91
CA VAL A 289 35.41 1.96 6.82
C VAL A 289 36.66 2.76 6.43
N SER A 290 36.50 3.70 5.50
CA SER A 290 37.54 4.62 5.05
C SER A 290 36.94 6.01 4.83
N GLY A 291 37.73 7.06 5.05
CA GLY A 291 37.31 8.45 4.86
C GLY A 291 37.33 9.29 6.14
N TYR A 292 36.93 10.56 6.01
CA TYR A 292 36.79 11.47 7.14
C TYR A 292 35.42 11.30 7.81
N LEU A 293 35.34 11.64 9.10
CA LEU A 293 34.05 11.81 9.76
C LEU A 293 33.39 13.08 9.23
N THR A 294 32.25 12.93 8.54
CA THR A 294 31.51 14.04 7.95
C THR A 294 30.02 13.97 8.33
N ARG A 295 29.32 15.11 8.17
CA ARG A 295 27.85 15.17 8.14
C ARG A 295 27.46 15.64 6.75
N GLN A 296 27.55 14.75 5.79
CA GLN A 296 27.31 15.03 4.38
C GLN A 296 26.52 13.89 3.77
N LEU A 297 25.54 14.23 2.93
CA LEU A 297 24.87 13.26 2.09
C LEU A 297 25.78 12.92 0.89
N SER A 298 25.82 11.66 0.49
CA SER A 298 26.58 11.24 -0.68
C SER A 298 26.04 11.91 -1.94
N PRO A 299 26.89 12.44 -2.84
CA PRO A 299 26.45 12.94 -4.15
C PRO A 299 25.74 11.89 -5.01
N THR A 300 25.94 10.59 -4.72
CA THR A 300 25.27 9.48 -5.43
C THR A 300 23.75 9.43 -5.17
N PHE A 301 23.24 10.17 -4.18
CA PHE A 301 21.83 10.23 -3.80
C PHE A 301 21.08 11.42 -4.42
N ALA A 302 21.76 12.25 -5.22
CA ALA A 302 21.25 13.56 -5.67
C ALA A 302 20.15 13.50 -6.75
N ASP A 303 19.95 12.36 -7.42
CA ASP A 303 18.84 12.19 -8.36
C ASP A 303 17.56 11.80 -7.60
N HIS A 304 16.62 12.72 -7.52
CA HIS A 304 15.34 12.52 -6.83
C HIS A 304 14.16 12.30 -7.77
N TRP A 305 14.35 12.43 -9.09
CA TRP A 305 13.25 12.55 -10.05
C TRP A 305 13.17 11.39 -11.05
N SER A 306 14.30 10.78 -11.41
CA SER A 306 14.32 9.74 -12.46
C SER A 306 13.48 8.51 -12.11
N GLN A 307 13.51 8.04 -10.85
CA GLN A 307 12.66 6.91 -10.43
C GLN A 307 11.20 7.31 -10.21
N ALA A 308 10.92 8.53 -9.72
CA ALA A 308 9.55 9.04 -9.67
C ALA A 308 8.92 9.11 -11.07
N ARG A 309 9.73 9.45 -12.08
CA ARG A 309 9.35 9.39 -13.50
C ARG A 309 9.15 7.95 -13.98
N MET A 310 9.98 7.01 -13.55
CA MET A 310 9.78 5.59 -13.86
C MET A 310 8.46 5.06 -13.31
N VAL A 311 8.10 5.43 -12.07
CA VAL A 311 6.77 5.13 -11.50
C VAL A 311 5.69 5.68 -12.42
N TRP A 312 5.73 6.98 -12.72
CA TRP A 312 4.77 7.65 -13.62
C TRP A 312 4.60 6.95 -14.98
N ASN A 313 5.71 6.58 -15.62
CA ASN A 313 5.71 5.91 -16.92
C ASN A 313 5.15 4.48 -16.87
N SER A 314 5.24 3.83 -15.71
CA SER A 314 4.82 2.43 -15.52
C SER A 314 3.32 2.29 -15.18
N LEU A 315 2.64 3.41 -14.97
CA LEU A 315 1.20 3.45 -14.73
C LEU A 315 0.42 3.41 -16.04
N SER A 316 -0.71 2.70 -16.06
CA SER A 316 -1.67 2.82 -17.16
C SER A 316 -2.24 4.26 -17.25
N PRO A 317 -2.81 4.68 -18.40
CA PRO A 317 -3.40 6.02 -18.52
C PRO A 317 -4.45 6.35 -17.45
N ALA A 318 -5.22 5.35 -17.00
CA ALA A 318 -6.20 5.52 -15.94
C ALA A 318 -5.53 5.66 -14.56
N GLU A 319 -4.50 4.88 -14.26
CA GLU A 319 -3.71 5.03 -13.03
C GLU A 319 -2.97 6.37 -12.98
N GLN A 320 -2.44 6.84 -14.11
CA GLN A 320 -1.90 8.20 -14.22
C GLN A 320 -2.94 9.26 -13.90
N GLN A 321 -4.19 9.09 -14.37
CA GLN A 321 -5.28 10.00 -14.02
C GLN A 321 -5.66 9.93 -12.54
N ILE A 322 -5.64 8.74 -11.93
CA ILE A 322 -5.85 8.56 -10.49
C ILE A 322 -4.77 9.32 -9.70
N ALA A 323 -3.49 9.16 -10.06
CA ALA A 323 -2.39 9.88 -9.42
C ALA A 323 -2.53 11.41 -9.56
N VAL A 324 -2.83 11.90 -10.77
CA VAL A 324 -3.11 13.33 -11.01
C VAL A 324 -4.28 13.81 -10.14
N ASN A 325 -5.38 13.07 -10.09
CA ASN A 325 -6.56 13.47 -9.33
C ASN A 325 -6.30 13.45 -7.81
N ALA A 326 -5.47 12.53 -7.32
CA ALA A 326 -5.04 12.51 -5.92
C ALA A 326 -4.20 13.76 -5.60
N ILE A 327 -3.23 14.11 -6.43
CA ILE A 327 -2.40 15.30 -6.23
C ILE A 327 -3.26 16.57 -6.36
N ARG A 328 -4.16 16.65 -7.35
CA ARG A 328 -5.13 17.75 -7.49
C ARG A 328 -5.97 17.91 -6.21
N PHE A 329 -6.50 16.81 -5.68
CA PHE A 329 -7.27 16.83 -4.45
C PHE A 329 -6.44 17.40 -3.30
N GLU A 330 -5.27 16.84 -3.02
CA GLU A 330 -4.48 17.30 -1.87
C GLU A 330 -3.95 18.72 -2.02
N THR A 331 -3.40 19.06 -3.20
CA THR A 331 -2.84 20.39 -3.44
C THR A 331 -3.88 21.50 -3.48
N SER A 332 -5.15 21.17 -3.73
CA SER A 332 -6.27 22.14 -3.59
C SER A 332 -6.58 22.53 -2.15
N HIS A 333 -6.09 21.78 -1.15
CA HIS A 333 -6.20 22.11 0.27
C HIS A 333 -5.06 23.02 0.76
N ILE A 334 -3.98 23.17 -0.04
CA ILE A 334 -2.83 24.01 0.32
C ILE A 334 -3.24 25.47 0.21
N THR A 335 -3.07 26.21 1.30
CA THR A 335 -3.42 27.64 1.36
C THR A 335 -2.31 28.53 0.81
N SER A 336 -1.04 28.19 1.06
CA SER A 336 0.13 28.95 0.60
C SER A 336 0.35 28.86 -0.91
N GLN A 337 0.37 30.01 -1.56
CA GLN A 337 0.71 30.12 -2.98
C GLN A 337 2.15 29.65 -3.26
N ILE A 338 3.09 29.95 -2.37
CA ILE A 338 4.49 29.58 -2.52
C ILE A 338 4.62 28.06 -2.54
N ILE A 339 3.94 27.37 -1.62
CA ILE A 339 3.96 25.90 -1.55
C ILE A 339 3.36 25.32 -2.83
N ARG A 340 2.19 25.80 -3.28
CA ARG A 340 1.58 25.34 -4.55
C ARG A 340 2.54 25.51 -5.73
N GLN A 341 3.22 26.66 -5.85
CA GLN A 341 4.19 26.91 -6.92
C GLN A 341 5.42 26.00 -6.82
N ASN A 342 5.92 25.73 -5.61
CA ASN A 342 7.06 24.83 -5.40
C ASN A 342 6.69 23.39 -5.78
N VAL A 343 5.48 22.93 -5.42
CA VAL A 343 4.97 21.62 -5.83
C VAL A 343 4.94 21.50 -7.35
N ILE A 344 4.36 22.47 -8.07
CA ILE A 344 4.33 22.43 -9.55
C ILE A 344 5.76 22.44 -10.13
N THR A 345 6.69 23.16 -9.51
CA THR A 345 8.10 23.16 -9.91
C THR A 345 8.72 21.77 -9.77
N GLN A 346 8.50 21.08 -8.66
CA GLN A 346 9.02 19.73 -8.43
C GLN A 346 8.37 18.68 -9.35
N LEU A 347 7.06 18.76 -9.56
CA LEU A 347 6.37 17.86 -10.50
C LEU A 347 6.89 18.04 -11.94
N ASN A 348 7.24 19.27 -12.32
CA ASN A 348 7.85 19.54 -13.62
C ASN A 348 9.25 18.94 -13.76
N MET A 349 9.95 18.61 -12.68
CA MET A 349 11.22 17.88 -12.77
C MET A 349 11.00 16.38 -13.05
N ILE A 350 9.83 15.84 -12.69
CA ILE A 350 9.41 14.47 -12.97
C ILE A 350 8.88 14.37 -14.40
N ASP A 351 7.82 15.13 -14.70
CA ASP A 351 7.15 15.14 -16.01
C ASP A 351 6.32 16.43 -16.19
N ASN A 352 6.50 17.12 -17.32
CA ASN A 352 5.78 18.37 -17.59
C ASN A 352 4.26 18.14 -17.78
N ASN A 353 3.83 17.02 -18.35
CA ASN A 353 2.41 16.72 -18.53
C ASN A 353 1.71 16.53 -17.17
N LEU A 354 2.36 15.83 -16.24
CA LEU A 354 1.92 15.71 -14.85
C LEU A 354 1.76 17.10 -14.21
N ALA A 355 2.80 17.95 -14.28
CA ALA A 355 2.76 19.31 -13.72
C ALA A 355 1.64 20.16 -14.34
N MET A 356 1.48 20.13 -15.66
CA MET A 356 0.42 20.83 -16.37
C MET A 356 -0.97 20.39 -15.91
N ARG A 357 -1.20 19.08 -15.80
CA ARG A 357 -2.52 18.54 -15.42
C ARG A 357 -2.87 18.88 -13.99
N VAL A 358 -1.92 18.80 -13.05
CA VAL A 358 -2.15 19.20 -11.65
C VAL A 358 -2.42 20.71 -11.56
N ALA A 359 -1.67 21.54 -12.27
CA ALA A 359 -1.83 22.99 -12.23
C ALA A 359 -3.21 23.49 -12.70
N GLN A 360 -3.94 22.72 -13.51
CA GLN A 360 -5.26 23.11 -14.04
C GLN A 360 -6.32 23.45 -12.99
N VAL A 361 -6.22 22.90 -11.78
CA VAL A 361 -7.19 23.15 -10.69
C VAL A 361 -6.68 24.15 -9.65
N LEU A 362 -5.45 24.62 -9.80
CA LEU A 362 -4.80 25.52 -8.85
C LEU A 362 -4.83 26.95 -9.37
N VAL A 363 -4.99 27.89 -8.46
CA VAL A 363 -4.89 29.33 -8.75
C VAL A 363 -3.49 29.84 -8.44
N ASP A 364 -3.09 30.87 -9.19
CA ASP A 364 -1.85 31.63 -8.98
C ASP A 364 -0.56 30.79 -9.04
N VAL A 365 -0.57 29.73 -9.85
CA VAL A 365 0.60 28.93 -10.21
C VAL A 365 0.95 29.10 -11.68
N THR A 366 2.23 29.13 -12.00
CA THR A 366 2.76 29.08 -13.36
C THR A 366 3.47 27.75 -13.56
N VAL A 367 3.10 27.01 -14.61
CA VAL A 367 3.83 25.79 -14.99
C VAL A 367 5.15 26.22 -15.64
N PRO A 368 6.32 25.85 -15.09
CA PRO A 368 7.60 26.14 -15.73
C PRO A 368 7.69 25.46 -17.11
N PRO A 369 8.54 25.95 -18.02
CA PRO A 369 8.84 25.22 -19.24
C PRO A 369 9.39 23.82 -18.92
N PRO A 370 9.22 22.83 -19.83
CA PRO A 370 9.76 21.49 -19.62
C PRO A 370 11.25 21.51 -19.27
N ASN A 371 11.64 20.82 -18.20
CA ASN A 371 13.04 20.65 -17.83
C ASN A 371 13.47 19.19 -18.10
N PRO A 372 14.16 18.89 -19.22
CA PRO A 372 14.42 17.52 -19.65
C PRO A 372 15.51 16.81 -18.84
N THR A 373 16.10 17.43 -17.80
CA THR A 373 17.26 16.90 -17.07
C THR A 373 17.08 15.46 -16.59
N TYR A 374 15.89 15.09 -16.08
CA TYR A 374 15.59 13.75 -15.56
C TYR A 374 14.50 13.02 -16.35
N TYR A 375 14.04 13.60 -17.47
CA TYR A 375 13.00 13.00 -18.29
C TYR A 375 13.54 11.78 -19.01
N ASN A 376 12.80 10.69 -18.92
CA ASN A 376 13.07 9.44 -19.61
C ASN A 376 11.74 8.72 -19.88
N ASN A 377 11.80 7.68 -20.71
CA ASN A 377 10.64 6.85 -21.07
C ASN A 377 10.74 5.44 -20.48
N ASN A 378 11.58 5.26 -19.46
CA ASN A 378 11.79 3.94 -18.90
C ASN A 378 10.59 3.53 -18.06
N VAL A 379 10.29 2.23 -18.09
CA VAL A 379 9.21 1.58 -17.34
C VAL A 379 9.77 0.40 -16.56
N THR A 380 9.02 -0.05 -15.55
CA THR A 380 9.28 -1.25 -14.75
C THR A 380 7.98 -2.02 -14.53
N CYS A 381 8.05 -3.33 -14.45
CA CYS A 381 6.91 -4.18 -14.10
C CYS A 381 6.58 -4.09 -12.60
N GLY A 382 5.47 -4.72 -12.20
CA GLY A 382 5.14 -4.93 -10.79
C GLY A 382 4.58 -3.71 -10.05
N LEU A 383 4.55 -2.50 -10.64
CA LEU A 383 4.04 -1.31 -9.94
C LEU A 383 2.52 -1.09 -10.04
N SER A 384 1.82 -1.69 -10.99
CA SER A 384 0.36 -1.50 -11.07
C SER A 384 -0.36 -2.18 -9.90
N VAL A 385 -1.34 -1.47 -9.33
CA VAL A 385 -2.25 -1.98 -8.27
C VAL A 385 -3.70 -2.09 -8.78
N PHE A 386 -3.91 -2.07 -10.09
CA PHE A 386 -5.23 -2.22 -10.73
C PHE A 386 -5.23 -3.29 -11.82
N SER A 387 -4.26 -4.22 -11.78
CA SER A 387 -4.13 -5.33 -12.73
C SER A 387 -5.06 -6.52 -12.45
N GLY A 388 -5.89 -6.45 -11.39
CA GLY A 388 -6.78 -7.53 -10.96
C GLY A 388 -6.17 -8.44 -9.89
N VAL A 389 -6.88 -9.51 -9.54
CA VAL A 389 -6.51 -10.48 -8.50
C VAL A 389 -6.41 -11.91 -9.04
N PRO A 390 -5.44 -12.72 -8.56
CA PRO A 390 -5.29 -14.12 -8.93
C PRO A 390 -6.37 -15.03 -8.32
N THR A 391 -7.07 -14.56 -7.28
CA THR A 391 -8.14 -15.31 -6.60
C THR A 391 -9.23 -14.37 -6.11
N ILE A 392 -10.47 -14.87 -6.11
CA ILE A 392 -11.64 -14.13 -5.58
C ILE A 392 -12.02 -14.61 -4.16
N VAL A 393 -11.35 -15.64 -3.64
CA VAL A 393 -11.70 -16.24 -2.35
C VAL A 393 -11.50 -15.21 -1.23
N GLY A 394 -12.53 -15.04 -0.39
CA GLY A 394 -12.55 -14.05 0.68
C GLY A 394 -12.81 -12.61 0.23
N LEU A 395 -13.25 -12.37 -1.00
CA LEU A 395 -13.88 -11.11 -1.39
C LEU A 395 -15.32 -11.05 -0.85
N ASN A 396 -15.79 -9.84 -0.54
CA ASN A 396 -17.13 -9.60 -0.05
C ASN A 396 -18.11 -9.41 -1.22
N PHE A 397 -19.30 -9.97 -1.12
CA PHE A 397 -20.27 -9.94 -2.21
C PHE A 397 -21.67 -9.58 -1.72
N GLY A 398 -22.31 -8.59 -2.36
CA GLY A 398 -23.62 -8.10 -1.98
C GLY A 398 -24.72 -8.58 -2.92
N ILE A 399 -25.78 -9.19 -2.37
CA ILE A 399 -27.00 -9.53 -3.09
C ILE A 399 -28.12 -8.65 -2.58
N LEU A 400 -28.59 -7.71 -3.38
CA LEU A 400 -29.67 -6.80 -3.04
C LEU A 400 -31.01 -7.45 -3.39
N ALA A 401 -31.83 -7.70 -2.37
CA ALA A 401 -33.10 -8.40 -2.46
C ALA A 401 -34.23 -7.59 -1.81
N SER A 402 -35.45 -8.14 -1.81
CA SER A 402 -36.58 -7.59 -1.07
C SER A 402 -37.34 -8.69 -0.31
N VAL A 403 -37.57 -8.47 0.99
CA VAL A 403 -38.39 -9.39 1.82
C VAL A 403 -39.86 -9.40 1.42
N TYR A 404 -40.30 -8.42 0.64
CA TYR A 404 -41.67 -8.31 0.14
C TYR A 404 -41.89 -9.08 -1.17
N SER A 405 -40.86 -9.74 -1.69
CA SER A 405 -40.93 -10.55 -2.89
C SER A 405 -40.37 -11.96 -2.65
N GLN A 406 -41.26 -12.96 -2.70
CA GLN A 406 -40.86 -14.37 -2.57
C GLN A 406 -39.91 -14.79 -3.70
N GLU A 407 -40.12 -14.25 -4.91
CA GLU A 407 -39.21 -14.48 -6.04
C GLU A 407 -37.81 -13.97 -5.72
N SER A 408 -37.72 -12.74 -5.19
CA SER A 408 -36.44 -12.12 -4.81
C SER A 408 -35.70 -12.91 -3.76
N MET A 409 -36.38 -13.31 -2.68
CA MET A 409 -35.76 -14.10 -1.61
C MET A 409 -35.34 -15.50 -2.08
N THR A 410 -36.11 -16.12 -2.97
CA THR A 410 -35.77 -17.43 -3.55
C THR A 410 -34.52 -17.32 -4.42
N GLN A 411 -34.45 -16.30 -5.27
CA GLN A 411 -33.30 -16.09 -6.13
C GLN A 411 -32.06 -15.66 -5.33
N ALA A 412 -32.22 -14.81 -4.32
CA ALA A 412 -31.13 -14.40 -3.44
C ALA A 412 -30.50 -15.59 -2.71
N ALA A 413 -31.31 -16.55 -2.24
CA ALA A 413 -30.81 -17.79 -1.63
C ALA A 413 -30.02 -18.66 -2.63
N ALA A 414 -30.48 -18.76 -3.88
CA ALA A 414 -29.78 -19.50 -4.94
C ALA A 414 -28.43 -18.86 -5.29
N LEU A 415 -28.41 -17.55 -5.51
CA LEU A 415 -27.20 -16.77 -5.76
C LEU A 415 -26.23 -16.86 -4.58
N ALA A 416 -26.73 -16.75 -3.34
CA ALA A 416 -25.90 -16.82 -2.16
C ALA A 416 -25.18 -18.17 -2.06
N LYS A 417 -25.88 -19.27 -2.32
CA LYS A 417 -25.27 -20.59 -2.39
C LYS A 417 -24.18 -20.65 -3.47
N GLN A 418 -24.49 -20.23 -4.70
CA GLN A 418 -23.56 -20.27 -5.84
C GLN A 418 -22.28 -19.46 -5.59
N PHE A 419 -22.42 -18.24 -5.06
CA PHE A 419 -21.29 -17.36 -4.79
C PHE A 419 -20.49 -17.78 -3.55
N SER A 420 -21.13 -18.35 -2.53
CA SER A 420 -20.41 -18.94 -1.39
C SER A 420 -19.61 -20.19 -1.79
N GLU A 421 -20.10 -21.00 -2.74
CA GLU A 421 -19.34 -22.13 -3.31
C GLU A 421 -18.08 -21.68 -4.08
N LEU A 422 -18.02 -20.42 -4.51
CA LEU A 422 -16.81 -19.80 -5.08
C LEU A 422 -15.85 -19.23 -4.00
N GLY A 423 -16.20 -19.35 -2.72
CA GLY A 423 -15.39 -18.86 -1.60
C GLY A 423 -15.60 -17.38 -1.26
N LEU A 424 -16.69 -16.75 -1.72
CA LEU A 424 -17.03 -15.36 -1.39
C LEU A 424 -17.72 -15.24 -0.03
N PHE A 425 -17.48 -14.13 0.65
CA PHE A 425 -18.24 -13.72 1.84
C PHE A 425 -19.51 -13.01 1.40
N VAL A 426 -20.61 -13.76 1.32
CA VAL A 426 -21.88 -13.29 0.76
C VAL A 426 -22.75 -12.63 1.82
N ASN A 427 -23.23 -11.42 1.52
CA ASN A 427 -24.26 -10.72 2.26
C ASN A 427 -25.53 -10.57 1.41
N VAL A 428 -26.63 -11.14 1.88
CA VAL A 428 -27.97 -10.87 1.35
C VAL A 428 -28.53 -9.66 2.08
N VAL A 429 -28.76 -8.59 1.33
CA VAL A 429 -29.23 -7.30 1.79
C VAL A 429 -30.71 -7.15 1.50
N ALA A 430 -31.51 -6.87 2.52
CA ALA A 430 -32.93 -6.58 2.35
C ALA A 430 -33.43 -5.54 3.37
N GLU A 431 -34.73 -5.28 3.43
CA GLU A 431 -35.32 -4.23 4.27
C GLU A 431 -35.24 -4.57 5.76
N THR A 432 -35.37 -5.84 6.13
CA THR A 432 -35.33 -6.34 7.51
C THR A 432 -34.53 -7.64 7.61
N LEU A 433 -34.01 -7.92 8.80
CA LEU A 433 -33.40 -9.23 9.08
C LEU A 433 -34.48 -10.30 9.22
N MET A 434 -34.31 -11.40 8.49
CA MET A 434 -35.14 -12.59 8.53
C MET A 434 -34.31 -13.80 8.04
N PRO A 435 -34.79 -15.05 8.14
CA PRO A 435 -34.04 -16.19 7.61
C PRO A 435 -33.63 -15.98 6.14
N GLY A 436 -32.33 -16.05 5.86
CA GLY A 436 -31.76 -15.79 4.53
C GLY A 436 -31.30 -14.34 4.28
N VAL A 437 -31.52 -13.40 5.20
CA VAL A 437 -31.01 -12.01 5.16
C VAL A 437 -30.04 -11.79 6.31
N ASN A 438 -28.83 -11.31 6.02
CA ASN A 438 -27.80 -11.07 7.03
C ASN A 438 -27.36 -9.60 7.12
N LEU A 439 -27.86 -8.73 6.25
CA LEU A 439 -27.61 -7.29 6.32
C LEU A 439 -28.87 -6.51 5.91
N THR A 440 -29.14 -5.39 6.58
CA THR A 440 -30.25 -4.52 6.20
C THR A 440 -29.78 -3.42 5.26
N TYR A 441 -30.65 -2.89 4.41
CA TYR A 441 -30.32 -1.69 3.62
C TYR A 441 -29.87 -0.53 4.51
N SER A 442 -30.40 -0.40 5.73
CA SER A 442 -29.99 0.65 6.68
C SER A 442 -28.51 0.54 7.07
N ALA A 443 -28.02 -0.69 7.24
CA ALA A 443 -26.65 -0.99 7.62
C ALA A 443 -25.69 -1.09 6.42
N ALA A 444 -26.19 -1.48 5.25
CA ALA A 444 -25.38 -1.69 4.05
C ALA A 444 -24.92 -0.39 3.38
N ASP A 445 -23.74 -0.44 2.79
CA ASP A 445 -23.19 0.54 1.86
C ASP A 445 -22.40 -0.18 0.75
N ALA A 446 -22.10 0.50 -0.36
CA ALA A 446 -21.34 -0.10 -1.46
C ALA A 446 -19.89 -0.45 -1.07
N VAL A 447 -19.35 0.16 -0.01
CA VAL A 447 -18.00 -0.12 0.49
C VAL A 447 -17.87 -1.52 1.09
N ASP A 448 -18.98 -2.12 1.51
CA ASP A 448 -19.02 -3.44 2.13
C ASP A 448 -18.77 -4.57 1.13
N PHE A 449 -18.88 -4.30 -0.18
CA PHE A 449 -18.89 -5.32 -1.22
C PHE A 449 -17.84 -5.05 -2.30
N ASP A 450 -17.21 -6.10 -2.80
CA ASP A 450 -16.34 -6.06 -3.98
C ASP A 450 -17.13 -6.21 -5.28
N GLY A 451 -18.34 -6.74 -5.21
CA GLY A 451 -19.31 -6.77 -6.30
C GLY A 451 -20.75 -6.84 -5.79
N VAL A 452 -21.68 -6.33 -6.58
CA VAL A 452 -23.11 -6.22 -6.20
C VAL A 452 -24.01 -6.77 -7.28
N VAL A 453 -24.99 -7.60 -6.89
CA VAL A 453 -26.05 -8.09 -7.79
C VAL A 453 -27.43 -7.76 -7.22
N ILE A 454 -28.36 -7.40 -8.09
CA ILE A 454 -29.78 -7.22 -7.73
C ILE A 454 -30.57 -8.48 -8.11
N ALA A 455 -31.29 -9.03 -7.16
CA ALA A 455 -32.22 -10.15 -7.40
C ALA A 455 -33.52 -9.66 -8.06
N SER A 456 -34.02 -10.43 -9.02
CA SER A 456 -35.34 -10.30 -9.64
C SER A 456 -36.43 -10.18 -8.58
N GLY A 457 -37.41 -9.31 -8.80
CA GLY A 457 -38.49 -9.02 -7.86
C GLY A 457 -38.14 -8.00 -6.77
N ALA A 458 -36.91 -7.47 -6.73
CA ALA A 458 -36.51 -6.40 -5.81
C ALA A 458 -36.68 -4.98 -6.39
N GLU A 459 -37.10 -4.84 -7.65
CA GLU A 459 -36.98 -3.59 -8.43
C GLU A 459 -37.80 -2.45 -7.84
N ASN A 460 -38.95 -2.77 -7.26
CA ASN A 460 -39.81 -1.79 -6.60
C ASN A 460 -39.09 -1.09 -5.43
N THR A 461 -38.18 -1.78 -4.76
CA THR A 461 -37.34 -1.23 -3.68
C THR A 461 -36.35 -0.18 -4.22
N PHE A 462 -36.04 -0.19 -5.52
CA PHE A 462 -35.19 0.80 -6.20
C PHE A 462 -36.01 1.93 -6.84
N PHE A 463 -37.12 1.61 -7.48
CA PHE A 463 -37.97 2.60 -8.17
C PHE A 463 -38.74 3.49 -7.20
N ASN A 464 -39.29 2.89 -6.15
CA ASN A 464 -40.18 3.53 -5.19
C ASN A 464 -39.54 3.67 -3.81
N GLY A 465 -38.19 3.59 -3.75
CA GLY A 465 -37.28 3.38 -2.60
C GLY A 465 -37.46 4.27 -1.36
N THR A 466 -38.68 4.27 -0.86
CA THR A 466 -39.20 5.00 0.28
C THR A 466 -39.64 3.95 1.28
N SER A 467 -38.98 3.94 2.43
CA SER A 467 -39.29 3.05 3.55
C SER A 467 -38.76 3.72 4.81
N PRO A 468 -39.45 3.61 5.96
CA PRO A 468 -38.89 4.05 7.22
C PRO A 468 -37.71 3.18 7.70
N LEU A 469 -37.48 2.02 7.06
CA LEU A 469 -36.47 1.05 7.47
C LEU A 469 -35.06 1.41 7.01
N TYR A 470 -34.91 2.33 6.07
CA TYR A 470 -33.60 2.76 5.55
C TYR A 470 -33.67 4.18 5.00
N PRO A 471 -32.54 4.91 4.89
CA PRO A 471 -32.54 6.26 4.33
C PRO A 471 -33.05 6.30 2.88
N LEU A 472 -33.69 7.43 2.52
CA LEU A 472 -34.27 7.63 1.19
C LEU A 472 -33.29 7.29 0.06
N GLY A 473 -33.69 6.40 -0.84
CA GLY A 473 -32.89 6.03 -2.01
C GLY A 473 -31.70 5.11 -1.74
N ARG A 474 -31.53 4.61 -0.51
CA ARG A 474 -30.40 3.75 -0.11
C ARG A 474 -30.13 2.55 -1.05
N PRO A 475 -31.11 1.74 -1.46
CA PRO A 475 -30.85 0.63 -2.38
C PRO A 475 -30.22 1.08 -3.71
N LEU A 476 -30.73 2.17 -4.28
CA LEU A 476 -30.20 2.74 -5.53
C LEU A 476 -28.81 3.37 -5.33
N GLU A 477 -28.57 4.03 -4.19
CA GLU A 477 -27.26 4.58 -3.82
C GLU A 477 -26.18 3.49 -3.81
N ILE A 478 -26.46 2.31 -3.24
CA ILE A 478 -25.50 1.20 -3.18
C ILE A 478 -25.05 0.79 -4.59
N VAL A 479 -25.99 0.56 -5.52
CA VAL A 479 -25.65 0.11 -6.88
C VAL A 479 -24.95 1.22 -7.67
N LYS A 480 -25.39 2.47 -7.53
CA LYS A 480 -24.76 3.62 -8.19
C LYS A 480 -23.32 3.82 -7.72
N ASN A 481 -23.08 3.81 -6.41
CA ASN A 481 -21.74 3.96 -5.86
C ASN A 481 -20.86 2.78 -6.27
N ALA A 482 -21.37 1.54 -6.23
CA ALA A 482 -20.61 0.38 -6.69
C ALA A 482 -20.18 0.51 -8.15
N TYR A 483 -21.09 0.94 -9.03
CA TYR A 483 -20.77 1.21 -10.44
C TYR A 483 -19.74 2.33 -10.60
N GLN A 484 -19.95 3.46 -9.92
CA GLN A 484 -19.08 4.63 -9.98
C GLN A 484 -17.67 4.35 -9.44
N TRP A 485 -17.52 3.46 -8.47
CA TRP A 485 -16.22 3.05 -7.93
C TRP A 485 -15.60 1.88 -8.70
N GLY A 486 -16.05 1.64 -9.94
CA GLY A 486 -15.46 0.65 -10.83
C GLY A 486 -15.73 -0.80 -10.43
N LYS A 487 -16.63 -1.11 -9.49
CA LYS A 487 -16.89 -2.50 -9.08
C LYS A 487 -17.69 -3.27 -10.15
N PRO A 488 -17.55 -4.59 -10.27
CA PRO A 488 -18.51 -5.40 -11.00
C PRO A 488 -19.91 -5.24 -10.39
N VAL A 489 -20.91 -5.02 -11.24
CA VAL A 489 -22.32 -4.85 -10.85
C VAL A 489 -23.21 -5.65 -11.79
N GLY A 490 -24.34 -6.15 -11.30
CA GLY A 490 -25.25 -6.92 -12.14
C GLY A 490 -26.67 -7.04 -11.62
N ALA A 491 -27.53 -7.66 -12.43
CA ALA A 491 -28.91 -7.95 -12.08
C ALA A 491 -29.43 -9.15 -12.86
N VAL A 492 -30.42 -9.83 -12.28
CA VAL A 492 -31.10 -10.97 -12.92
C VAL A 492 -32.56 -10.63 -13.24
N GLY A 493 -33.05 -11.07 -14.39
CA GLY A 493 -34.48 -11.03 -14.73
C GLY A 493 -35.00 -9.60 -14.86
N SER A 494 -36.14 -9.31 -14.25
CA SER A 494 -36.74 -7.97 -14.29
C SER A 494 -35.89 -6.90 -13.60
N ALA A 495 -34.93 -7.28 -12.74
CA ALA A 495 -34.06 -6.35 -12.05
C ALA A 495 -33.06 -5.64 -12.95
N THR A 496 -32.87 -6.13 -14.18
CA THR A 496 -32.09 -5.45 -15.21
C THR A 496 -32.63 -4.05 -15.52
N ASN A 497 -33.94 -3.82 -15.36
CA ASN A 497 -34.57 -2.50 -15.55
C ASN A 497 -34.07 -1.44 -14.54
N VAL A 498 -33.54 -1.85 -13.39
CA VAL A 498 -32.97 -0.93 -12.39
C VAL A 498 -31.75 -0.20 -12.95
N PHE A 499 -30.96 -0.84 -13.82
CA PHE A 499 -29.75 -0.23 -14.38
C PHE A 499 -30.08 0.93 -15.32
N SER A 500 -31.08 0.75 -16.19
CA SER A 500 -31.60 1.82 -17.04
C SER A 500 -32.18 2.97 -16.21
N PHE A 501 -32.94 2.65 -15.15
CA PHE A 501 -33.47 3.66 -14.22
C PHE A 501 -32.35 4.41 -13.46
N ALA A 502 -31.28 3.71 -13.09
CA ALA A 502 -30.12 4.28 -12.42
C ALA A 502 -29.22 5.14 -13.34
N GLY A 503 -29.43 5.08 -14.66
CA GLY A 503 -28.53 5.70 -15.64
C GLY A 503 -27.18 4.97 -15.78
N ILE A 504 -27.14 3.67 -15.44
CA ILE A 504 -25.95 2.84 -15.59
C ILE A 504 -25.91 2.28 -17.01
N MET A 505 -24.79 2.50 -17.69
CA MET A 505 -24.57 2.05 -19.06
C MET A 505 -24.10 0.59 -19.10
N THR A 506 -24.45 -0.14 -20.15
CA THR A 506 -23.96 -1.50 -20.37
C THR A 506 -22.52 -1.45 -20.91
N THR A 507 -21.55 -1.41 -19.99
CA THR A 507 -20.10 -1.37 -20.25
C THR A 507 -19.43 -2.59 -19.58
N PRO A 508 -18.12 -2.84 -19.82
CA PRO A 508 -17.38 -3.85 -19.08
C PRO A 508 -17.63 -3.80 -17.56
N GLY A 509 -17.88 -4.97 -16.98
CA GLY A 509 -18.21 -5.12 -15.56
C GLY A 509 -19.66 -4.84 -15.18
N VAL A 510 -20.56 -4.70 -16.17
CA VAL A 510 -22.02 -4.66 -15.97
C VAL A 510 -22.64 -5.94 -16.54
N TYR A 511 -23.23 -6.76 -15.66
CA TYR A 511 -23.72 -8.10 -15.99
C TYR A 511 -25.25 -8.18 -15.87
N LEU A 512 -25.96 -8.18 -17.00
CA LEU A 512 -27.43 -8.20 -17.07
C LEU A 512 -27.88 -9.46 -17.81
N THR A 513 -28.60 -10.36 -17.12
CA THR A 513 -29.02 -11.64 -17.69
C THR A 513 -30.34 -12.11 -17.08
N ASN A 514 -31.00 -13.07 -17.72
CA ASN A 514 -32.18 -13.75 -17.16
C ASN A 514 -31.82 -15.07 -16.44
N ASP A 515 -30.57 -15.51 -16.53
CA ASP A 515 -30.10 -16.78 -15.98
C ASP A 515 -29.04 -16.59 -14.91
N THR A 516 -29.30 -17.12 -13.71
CA THR A 516 -28.38 -17.07 -12.57
C THR A 516 -27.06 -17.79 -12.82
N ALA A 517 -27.06 -18.90 -13.58
CA ALA A 517 -25.84 -19.66 -13.81
C ALA A 517 -24.87 -18.91 -14.74
N THR A 518 -25.41 -18.33 -15.82
CA THR A 518 -24.68 -17.42 -16.71
C THR A 518 -24.11 -16.23 -15.92
N LEU A 519 -24.93 -15.60 -15.05
CA LEU A 519 -24.48 -14.48 -14.22
C LEU A 519 -23.26 -14.87 -13.39
N THR A 520 -23.32 -15.97 -12.62
CA THR A 520 -22.22 -16.38 -11.73
C THR A 520 -20.91 -16.61 -12.50
N GLY A 521 -20.99 -17.21 -13.69
CA GLY A 521 -19.82 -17.43 -14.55
C GLY A 521 -19.16 -16.11 -15.00
N ASP A 522 -19.95 -15.20 -15.55
CA ASP A 522 -19.45 -13.91 -16.06
C ASP A 522 -18.97 -13.00 -14.92
N PHE A 523 -19.68 -13.00 -13.80
CA PHE A 523 -19.36 -12.16 -12.64
C PHE A 523 -18.05 -12.57 -11.98
N LYS A 524 -17.68 -13.85 -12.03
CA LYS A 524 -16.36 -14.33 -11.56
C LYS A 524 -15.22 -13.62 -12.28
N ALA A 525 -15.32 -13.44 -13.60
CA ALA A 525 -14.30 -12.70 -14.36
C ALA A 525 -14.24 -11.23 -13.94
N GLY A 526 -15.40 -10.62 -13.62
CA GLY A 526 -15.46 -9.25 -13.10
C GLY A 526 -14.84 -9.08 -11.73
N LEU A 527 -15.03 -10.05 -10.83
CA LEU A 527 -14.37 -10.05 -9.52
C LEU A 527 -12.86 -10.23 -9.63
N MET A 528 -12.37 -11.04 -10.59
CA MET A 528 -10.94 -11.16 -10.87
C MET A 528 -10.34 -9.86 -11.43
N GLN A 529 -11.08 -9.15 -12.29
CA GLN A 529 -10.66 -7.82 -12.77
C GLN A 529 -10.67 -6.76 -11.64
N PHE A 530 -11.56 -6.94 -10.65
CA PHE A 530 -11.72 -6.12 -9.44
C PHE A 530 -12.19 -4.67 -9.68
N LYS A 531 -11.50 -3.89 -10.55
CA LYS A 531 -11.89 -2.53 -10.94
C LYS A 531 -11.95 -2.36 -12.47
N PHE A 532 -13.01 -1.70 -12.92
CA PHE A 532 -13.24 -1.29 -14.31
C PHE A 532 -12.92 0.19 -14.47
N LEU A 533 -11.68 0.47 -14.91
CA LEU A 533 -11.14 1.83 -14.96
C LEU A 533 -11.58 2.65 -16.18
N ASP A 534 -12.21 2.02 -17.16
CA ASP A 534 -12.80 2.69 -18.34
C ASP A 534 -14.00 3.59 -18.01
N ARG A 535 -14.51 3.49 -16.77
CA ARG A 535 -15.58 4.35 -16.24
C ARG A 535 -15.10 5.74 -15.81
N PHE A 536 -13.78 5.95 -15.71
CA PHE A 536 -13.20 7.21 -15.23
C PHE A 536 -12.71 8.05 -16.41
N PRO A 537 -13.16 9.31 -16.53
CA PRO A 537 -12.71 10.18 -17.61
C PRO A 537 -11.22 10.51 -17.46
N LEU A 538 -10.54 10.61 -18.61
CA LEU A 538 -9.13 11.00 -18.69
C LEU A 538 -9.01 12.44 -19.19
N ASP A 539 -7.97 13.17 -18.75
CA ASP A 539 -7.67 14.50 -19.24
C ASP A 539 -7.35 14.45 -20.76
N PRO A 540 -7.86 15.39 -21.58
CA PRO A 540 -7.70 15.38 -23.05
C PRO A 540 -6.25 15.56 -23.55
N ILE A 541 -5.28 15.77 -22.67
CA ILE A 541 -3.84 15.88 -23.02
C ILE A 541 -3.15 14.49 -23.03
N ALA A 542 -3.86 13.42 -22.63
CA ALA A 542 -3.32 12.06 -22.60
C ALA A 542 -3.07 11.42 -23.99
N TYR A 543 -3.39 12.09 -25.10
CA TYR A 543 -3.37 11.50 -26.45
C TYR A 543 -2.15 11.85 -27.33
N ASN A 544 -1.21 12.69 -26.87
CA ASN A 544 -0.08 13.14 -27.71
C ASN A 544 1.32 12.73 -27.24
N SER A 545 1.45 11.93 -26.18
CA SER A 545 2.66 11.14 -25.96
C SER A 545 2.43 9.78 -26.61
N SER A 546 2.94 9.60 -27.82
CA SER A 546 3.07 8.30 -28.46
C SER A 546 3.57 7.27 -27.44
N MET A 547 2.78 6.22 -27.19
CA MET A 547 3.31 5.03 -26.50
C MET A 547 4.58 4.62 -27.26
N PRO A 548 5.77 4.57 -26.62
CA PRO A 548 6.87 3.85 -27.19
C PRO A 548 6.48 2.37 -27.20
N SER A 549 6.78 1.67 -28.28
CA SER A 549 6.83 0.21 -28.28
C SER A 549 7.64 -0.28 -27.07
N SER A 550 7.28 -1.46 -26.56
CA SER A 550 7.83 -2.18 -25.39
C SER A 550 9.32 -2.56 -25.50
N THR A 551 10.18 -1.64 -25.95
CA THR A 551 11.57 -1.87 -26.38
C THR A 551 12.58 -0.99 -25.65
N GLY A 552 12.15 -0.08 -24.77
CA GLY A 552 13.05 0.70 -23.92
C GLY A 552 13.27 0.03 -22.55
N MET A 553 13.88 -1.16 -22.54
CA MET A 553 14.28 -1.81 -21.28
C MET A 553 15.54 -1.13 -20.72
N TRP A 554 15.62 -0.95 -19.39
CA TRP A 554 16.83 -0.45 -18.73
C TRP A 554 18.02 -1.35 -19.07
N HIS A 555 19.07 -0.78 -19.68
CA HIS A 555 20.30 -1.49 -19.98
C HIS A 555 21.43 -1.04 -19.05
N LYS A 556 22.21 -2.01 -18.57
CA LYS A 556 23.45 -1.80 -17.81
C LYS A 556 24.39 -0.89 -18.59
N HIS A 557 24.74 0.29 -18.05
CA HIS A 557 25.78 1.11 -18.65
C HIS A 557 27.14 0.40 -18.52
N GLY A 558 27.67 -0.08 -19.63
CA GLY A 558 29.00 -0.68 -19.70
C GLY A 558 30.09 0.33 -19.36
N LYS A 559 30.93 -0.01 -18.38
CA LYS A 559 32.17 0.71 -18.08
C LYS A 559 33.05 0.76 -19.33
N SER A 560 33.36 1.95 -19.84
CA SER A 560 34.43 2.13 -20.82
C SER A 560 35.78 1.93 -20.13
N ALA A 561 36.31 0.71 -20.22
CA ALA A 561 37.71 0.44 -19.89
C ALA A 561 38.57 0.85 -21.09
N SER A 562 39.29 1.96 -20.96
CA SER A 562 40.39 2.31 -21.86
C SER A 562 41.56 1.35 -21.63
N ASN A 563 41.60 0.26 -22.38
CA ASN A 563 42.82 -0.56 -22.50
C ASN A 563 43.57 -0.14 -23.76
N GLY A 564 44.76 0.42 -23.54
CA GLY A 564 45.75 0.57 -24.59
C GLY A 564 46.25 -0.80 -25.06
N ASN A 565 46.52 -0.90 -26.36
CA ASN A 565 47.62 -1.70 -26.89
C ASN A 565 47.97 -1.14 -28.27
N GLY A 566 49.26 -0.89 -28.46
CA GLY A 566 49.82 -0.35 -29.68
C GLY A 566 49.89 -1.36 -30.82
N ASN A 567 50.09 -0.82 -32.02
CA ASN A 567 51.04 -1.34 -32.99
C ASN A 567 51.30 -0.27 -34.07
N ASP A 568 52.55 0.18 -34.11
CA ASP A 568 53.41 0.42 -35.28
C ASP A 568 52.75 0.31 -36.67
N ASN A 569 52.80 1.37 -37.49
CA ASN A 569 53.93 1.65 -38.40
C ASN A 569 53.53 2.58 -39.59
N TRP A 570 54.41 3.57 -39.82
CA TRP A 570 54.91 4.04 -41.12
C TRP A 570 54.22 5.12 -42.00
N GLN A 571 55.09 6.07 -42.40
CA GLN A 571 55.06 7.07 -43.50
C GLN A 571 54.20 8.32 -43.27
N GLY A 572 54.65 9.56 -43.49
CA GLY A 572 55.86 10.09 -44.11
C GLY A 572 55.58 11.53 -44.55
N ASN A 573 56.60 12.40 -44.41
CA ASN A 573 56.67 13.86 -44.67
C ASN A 573 56.10 14.81 -43.62
#